data_AF-A0A840VZX8-F1
#
_entry.id   AF-A0A840VZX8-F1
#
_cell.length_a   1.000
_cell.length_b   1.000
_cell.length_c   1.000
_cell.angle_alpha   90.00
_cell.angle_beta   90.00
_cell.angle_gamma   90.00
#
_symmetry.space_group_name_H-M   'P 1'
#
loop_
_entity.id
_entity.type
_entity.pdbx_description
1 polymer ?
#
loop_
_entity_poly.entity_id
_entity_poly.type
_entity_poly.pdbx_seq_one_letter_code
_entity_poly.pdbx_strand_id
1 'polypeptide(L)'
;MRTGTLKSDPTVTAVSLDAKPATVEIQDCLDTTGYQLVYAKDKRVVPGSKGSRHLSTATATRYPDGRWLINSGTAHRDQPC
;
A
#
# COMPACT_ATOMS: atom_id res chain seq x y z
N MET A 1 4.89 11.11 -14.63
CA MET A 1 3.56 11.10 -13.97
C MET A 1 2.98 9.69 -14.07
N ARG A 2 2.09 9.29 -13.17
CA ARG A 2 1.40 7.99 -13.30
C ARG A 2 -0.03 8.18 -13.82
N THR A 3 -0.54 7.18 -14.52
CA THR A 3 -1.91 7.11 -15.02
C THR A 3 -2.48 5.72 -14.78
N GLY A 4 -3.80 5.57 -14.91
CA GLY A 4 -4.51 4.33 -14.65
C GLY A 4 -4.89 4.16 -13.19
N THR A 5 -5.16 2.92 -12.78
CA THR A 5 -5.76 2.61 -11.48
C THR A 5 -4.86 1.67 -10.67
N LEU A 6 -4.68 2.00 -9.40
CA LEU A 6 -4.12 1.12 -8.38
C LEU A 6 -5.28 0.39 -7.70
N LYS A 7 -5.18 -0.94 -7.60
CA LYS A 7 -6.17 -1.76 -6.90
C LYS A 7 -5.59 -2.21 -5.57
N SER A 8 -6.42 -2.14 -4.54
CA SER A 8 -6.12 -2.45 -3.15
C SER A 8 -7.34 -3.15 -2.57
N ASP A 9 -7.11 -4.15 -1.72
CA ASP A 9 -8.08 -4.94 -0.98
C ASP A 9 -7.55 -5.21 0.45
N PRO A 10 -7.50 -4.16 1.31
CA PRO A 10 -6.84 -4.25 2.59
C PRO A 10 -7.72 -4.94 3.64
N THR A 11 -7.12 -5.79 4.46
CA THR A 11 -7.74 -6.45 5.61
C THR A 11 -6.90 -6.23 6.87
N VAL A 12 -7.56 -5.97 8.01
CA VAL A 12 -6.89 -5.94 9.31
C VAL A 12 -6.61 -7.37 9.75
N THR A 13 -5.35 -7.69 10.03
CA THR A 13 -4.92 -9.05 10.40
C THR A 13 -4.64 -9.20 11.90
N ALA A 14 -4.26 -8.12 12.58
CA ALA A 14 -4.05 -8.12 14.02
C ALA A 14 -4.46 -6.78 14.65
N VAL A 15 -4.91 -6.83 15.91
CA VAL A 15 -5.37 -5.66 16.66
C VAL A 15 -4.81 -5.73 18.08
N SER A 16 -4.16 -4.66 18.52
CA SER A 16 -3.57 -4.51 19.86
C SER A 16 -4.06 -3.22 20.52
N LEU A 17 -5.21 -3.28 21.20
CA LEU A 17 -5.81 -2.11 21.86
C LEU A 17 -5.15 -1.78 23.21
N ASP A 18 -4.55 -2.76 23.87
CA ASP A 18 -3.90 -2.59 25.17
C ASP A 18 -2.47 -2.00 25.06
N ALA A 19 -1.93 -1.93 23.84
CA ALA A 19 -0.66 -1.28 23.56
C ALA A 19 -0.77 0.24 23.81
N LYS A 20 0.35 0.88 24.14
CA LYS A 20 0.44 2.32 24.41
C LYS A 20 1.48 2.95 23.48
N PRO A 21 1.07 3.47 22.30
CA PRO A 21 -0.30 3.59 21.77
C PRO A 21 -0.88 2.29 21.19
N ALA A 22 -2.20 2.24 20.99
CA ALA A 22 -2.88 1.11 20.35
C ALA A 22 -2.46 0.97 18.88
N THR A 23 -2.33 -0.27 18.41
CA THR A 23 -1.87 -0.58 17.04
C THR A 23 -2.79 -1.57 16.34
N VAL A 24 -2.80 -1.52 15.00
CA VAL A 24 -3.36 -2.57 14.15
C VAL A 24 -2.37 -2.92 13.03
N GLU A 25 -2.33 -4.19 12.65
CA GLU A 25 -1.63 -4.67 11.47
C GLU A 25 -2.63 -4.84 10.32
N ILE A 26 -2.23 -4.38 9.15
CA ILE A 26 -3.02 -4.39 7.93
C ILE A 26 -2.23 -5.14 6.87
N GLN A 27 -2.90 -6.03 6.16
CA GLN A 27 -2.38 -6.72 4.99
C GLN A 27 -3.23 -6.32 3.78
N ASP A 28 -2.56 -6.07 2.65
CA ASP A 28 -3.20 -5.70 1.40
C ASP A 28 -2.59 -6.47 0.23
N CYS A 29 -3.43 -6.84 -0.74
CA CYS A 29 -2.99 -7.33 -2.04
C CYS A 29 -2.93 -6.16 -3.02
N LEU A 30 -1.76 -5.52 -3.10
CA LEU A 30 -1.58 -4.32 -3.91
C LEU A 30 -1.32 -4.70 -5.37
N ASP A 31 -2.24 -4.33 -6.26
CA ASP A 31 -2.10 -4.51 -7.71
C ASP A 31 -1.88 -3.16 -8.40
N THR A 32 -0.64 -2.97 -8.86
CA THR A 32 -0.20 -1.78 -9.60
C THR A 32 0.01 -2.05 -11.09
N THR A 33 -0.38 -3.22 -11.61
CA THR A 33 -0.18 -3.60 -13.02
C THR A 33 -0.89 -2.64 -13.99
N GLY A 34 -2.04 -2.12 -13.58
CA GLY A 34 -2.80 -1.08 -14.29
C GLY A 34 -2.39 0.37 -13.99
N TYR A 35 -1.44 0.60 -13.06
CA TYR A 35 -1.01 1.93 -12.62
C TYR A 35 0.38 2.27 -13.17
N GLN A 36 0.41 2.84 -14.37
CA GLN A 36 1.59 2.92 -15.21
C GLN A 36 2.30 4.26 -15.12
N LEU A 37 3.63 4.24 -15.08
CA LEU A 37 4.45 5.44 -15.23
C LEU A 37 4.53 5.82 -16.71
N VAL A 38 4.21 7.07 -17.02
CA VAL A 38 4.22 7.61 -18.39
C VAL A 38 5.04 8.89 -18.48
N TYR A 39 5.63 9.13 -19.65
CA TYR A 39 6.27 10.41 -19.97
C TYR A 39 5.24 11.54 -19.98
N ALA A 40 5.60 12.69 -19.43
CA ALA A 40 4.66 13.81 -19.33
C ALA A 40 4.25 14.35 -20.72
N LYS A 41 5.20 14.36 -21.68
CA LYS A 41 5.06 14.94 -23.02
C LYS A 41 4.03 14.24 -23.90
N ASP A 42 4.09 12.90 -23.96
CA ASP A 42 3.36 12.12 -24.97
C ASP A 42 2.60 10.92 -24.37
N LYS A 43 2.63 10.78 -23.04
CA LYS A 43 1.93 9.72 -22.29
C LYS A 43 2.36 8.30 -22.65
N ARG A 44 3.47 8.11 -23.38
CA ARG A 44 4.01 6.77 -23.61
C ARG A 44 4.49 6.15 -22.30
N VAL A 45 4.26 4.85 -22.14
CA VAL A 45 4.70 4.09 -20.97
C VAL A 45 6.23 4.08 -20.92
N VAL A 46 6.78 4.36 -19.74
CA VAL A 46 8.22 4.30 -19.50
C VAL A 46 8.67 2.82 -19.52
N PRO A 47 9.61 2.42 -20.39
CA PRO A 47 10.10 1.03 -20.41
C PRO A 47 10.63 0.59 -19.03
N GLY A 48 10.37 -0.66 -18.64
CA GLY A 48 10.81 -1.21 -17.35
C GLY A 48 10.06 -0.70 -16.11
N SER A 49 9.08 0.19 -16.26
CA SER A 49 8.33 0.79 -15.13
C SER A 49 7.02 0.08 -14.77
N LYS A 50 6.80 -1.13 -15.30
CA LYS A 50 5.57 -1.89 -15.06
C LYS A 50 5.40 -2.14 -13.56
N GLY A 51 4.18 -1.91 -13.07
CA GLY A 51 3.82 -2.33 -11.72
C GLY A 51 3.70 -3.85 -11.61
N SER A 52 3.63 -4.33 -10.37
CA SER A 52 3.39 -5.72 -10.04
C SER A 52 2.19 -5.84 -9.11
N ARG A 53 1.71 -7.08 -8.97
CA ARG A 53 0.77 -7.50 -7.92
C ARG A 53 1.57 -8.20 -6.83
N HIS A 54 1.45 -7.73 -5.58
CA HIS A 54 2.24 -8.24 -4.48
C HIS A 54 1.59 -7.96 -3.12
N LEU A 55 2.03 -8.72 -2.12
CA LEU A 55 1.68 -8.50 -0.73
C LEU A 55 2.23 -7.16 -0.22
N SER A 56 1.41 -6.40 0.49
CA SER A 56 1.82 -5.20 1.23
C SER A 56 1.32 -5.29 2.67
N THR A 57 2.15 -4.89 3.62
CA THR A 57 1.77 -4.82 5.04
C THR A 57 1.94 -3.41 5.55
N ALA A 58 1.10 -3.02 6.51
CA ALA A 58 1.17 -1.72 7.17
C ALA A 58 0.80 -1.82 8.64
N THR A 59 1.36 -0.93 9.46
CA THR A 59 0.91 -0.73 10.83
C THR A 59 0.21 0.61 10.92
N ALA A 60 -0.97 0.64 11.54
CA ALA A 60 -1.61 1.88 11.94
C ALA A 60 -1.52 2.03 13.46
N THR A 61 -1.29 3.25 13.91
CA THR A 61 -1.24 3.62 15.33
C THR A 61 -2.33 4.62 15.65
N ARG A 62 -2.96 4.46 16.82
CA ARG A 62 -3.97 5.40 17.31
C ARG A 62 -3.32 6.55 18.08
N TYR A 63 -3.55 7.77 17.61
CA TYR A 63 -3.02 8.98 18.23
C TYR A 63 -3.98 9.53 19.32
N PRO A 64 -3.52 10.45 20.19
CA PRO A 64 -4.33 11.00 21.27
C PRO A 64 -5.60 11.72 20.81
N ASP A 65 -5.61 12.24 19.59
CA ASP A 65 -6.79 12.85 18.94
C ASP A 65 -7.82 11.81 18.45
N GLY A 66 -7.56 10.52 18.70
CA GLY A 66 -8.41 9.40 18.36
C GLY A 66 -8.24 8.89 16.92
N ARG A 67 -7.44 9.56 16.08
CA ARG A 67 -7.22 9.15 14.69
C ARG A 67 -6.25 7.97 14.61
N TRP A 68 -6.52 7.07 13.67
CA TRP A 68 -5.59 6.04 13.25
C TRP A 68 -4.79 6.56 12.05
N LEU A 69 -3.46 6.50 12.13
CA LEU A 69 -2.59 6.85 11.02
C LEU A 69 -1.63 5.69 10.74
N ILE A 70 -1.38 5.44 9.45
CA ILE A 70 -0.33 4.51 9.03
C ILE A 70 1.02 5.12 9.41
N ASN A 71 1.78 4.42 10.26
CA ASN A 71 3.10 4.88 10.72
C ASN A 71 4.25 4.05 10.14
N SER A 72 3.97 2.86 9.60
CA SER A 72 4.92 2.05 8.86
C SER A 72 4.22 1.23 7.78
N GLY A 73 4.97 0.88 6.74
CA GLY A 73 4.49 -0.02 5.70
C GLY A 73 5.62 -0.61 4.87
N THR A 74 5.41 -1.82 4.38
CA THR A 74 6.37 -2.60 3.60
C THR A 74 5.65 -3.22 2.40
N ALA A 75 6.27 -3.08 1.22
CA ALA A 75 5.83 -3.73 -0.01
C ALA A 75 6.72 -4.95 -0.27
N HIS A 76 6.16 -6.16 -0.14
CA HIS A 76 6.87 -7.42 -0.34
C HIS A 76 6.78 -7.84 -1.81
N ARG A 77 7.49 -7.14 -2.69
CA ARG A 77 7.33 -7.26 -4.16
C ARG A 77 7.65 -8.65 -4.74
N ASP A 78 8.38 -9.45 -3.99
CA ASP A 78 8.75 -10.83 -4.28
C ASP A 78 7.70 -11.84 -3.77
N GLN A 79 6.76 -11.40 -2.94
CA GLN A 79 5.71 -12.24 -2.38
C GLN A 79 4.38 -12.04 -3.12
N PRO A 80 3.77 -13.12 -3.62
CA PRO A 80 2.47 -13.05 -4.27
C PRO A 80 1.35 -12.79 -3.26
N CYS A 81 0.24 -12.33 -3.82
CA CYS A 81 -1.11 -12.39 -3.28
C CYS A 81 -2.04 -12.83 -4.44
#